data_AF-A0A7C2U629-F1
#
_entry.id   AF-A0A7C2U629-F1
#
_cell.length_a   1.000
_cell.length_b   1.000
_cell.length_c   1.000
_cell.angle_alpha   90.00
_cell.angle_beta   90.00
_cell.angle_gamma   90.00
#
_symmetry.space_group_name_H-M   'P 1'
#
loop_
_entity.id
_entity.type
_entity.pdbx_description
1 polymer ?
#
loop_
_entity_poly.entity_id
_entity_poly.type
_entity_poly.pdbx_seq_one_letter_code
_entity_poly.pdbx_strand_id
1 'polypeptide(L)'
;METVMQRIQKALRKEFSNKGILLEDAGDGFVGGWIISKSFEGLDGKQRQKRVWNLFDKYLDEKDRTRLAVFLTFTPLEKKAIFEEDFDEFEKFSKKKLLSVGKKTMPVGRKNGRFGQKRR
;
A
#
# COMPACT_ATOMS: atom_id res chain seq x y z
N MET A 1 -10.75 12.96 0.14
CA MET A 1 -11.41 11.64 0.14
C MET A 1 -10.33 10.58 0.17
N GLU A 2 -10.48 9.56 1.01
CA GLU A 2 -9.55 8.42 1.06
C GLU A 2 -9.75 7.55 -0.19
N THR A 3 -8.67 7.09 -0.82
CA THR A 3 -8.76 6.20 -1.99
C THR A 3 -8.93 4.74 -1.56
N VAL A 4 -9.46 3.91 -2.47
CA VAL A 4 -9.60 2.45 -2.24
C VAL A 4 -8.25 1.83 -1.85
N MET A 5 -7.19 2.21 -2.57
CA MET A 5 -5.82 1.76 -2.29
C MET A 5 -5.36 2.12 -0.87
N GLN A 6 -5.68 3.33 -0.39
CA GLN A 6 -5.33 3.75 0.98
C GLN A 6 -6.06 2.92 2.03
N ARG A 7 -7.35 2.62 1.82
CA ARG A 7 -8.14 1.77 2.72
C ARG A 7 -7.62 0.34 2.76
N ILE A 8 -7.32 -0.25 1.60
CA ILE A 8 -6.69 -1.58 1.49
C ILE A 8 -5.34 -1.60 2.21
N GLN A 9 -4.50 -0.58 1.98
CA GLN A 9 -3.20 -0.47 2.63
C GLN A 9 -3.33 -0.39 4.15
N LYS A 10 -4.30 0.37 4.65
CA LYS A 10 -4.60 0.49 6.08
C LYS A 10 -5.09 -0.82 6.68
N ALA A 11 -5.95 -1.56 5.98
CA ALA A 11 -6.42 -2.87 6.40
C ALA A 11 -5.27 -3.88 6.51
N LEU A 12 -4.44 -3.97 5.46
CA LEU A 12 -3.28 -4.87 5.44
C LEU A 12 -2.25 -4.55 6.52
N ARG A 13 -2.02 -3.26 6.80
CA ARG A 13 -1.09 -2.82 7.85
C ARG A 13 -1.52 -3.15 9.28
N LYS A 14 -2.82 -3.39 9.52
CA LYS A 14 -3.31 -3.80 10.84
C LYS A 14 -2.98 -5.25 11.17
N GLU A 15 -3.00 -6.11 10.16
CA GLU A 15 -2.82 -7.56 10.32
C GLU A 15 -1.41 -8.02 9.98
N PHE A 16 -0.77 -7.38 9.00
CA PHE A 16 0.55 -7.75 8.50
C PHE A 16 1.57 -6.65 8.77
N SER A 17 2.82 -7.05 9.03
CA SER A 17 3.90 -6.09 9.23
C SER A 17 4.11 -5.25 7.97
N ASN A 18 4.37 -3.97 8.17
CA ASN A 18 4.45 -2.98 7.09
C ASN A 18 5.55 -3.25 6.05
N LYS A 19 6.51 -4.14 6.34
CA LYS A 19 7.72 -4.41 5.54
C LYS A 19 7.48 -5.30 4.32
N GLY A 20 6.30 -5.89 4.16
CA GLY A 20 6.04 -6.90 3.14
C GLY A 20 4.89 -6.60 2.19
N ILE A 21 4.27 -5.43 2.26
CA ILE A 21 3.07 -5.11 1.46
C ILE A 21 3.47 -4.24 0.27
N LEU A 22 3.29 -4.75 -0.94
CA LEU A 22 3.38 -4.00 -2.19
C LEU A 22 1.98 -3.95 -2.81
N LEU A 23 1.46 -2.75 -3.02
CA LEU A 23 0.18 -2.55 -3.71
C LEU A 23 0.41 -1.83 -5.02
N GLU A 24 -0.35 -2.27 -6.03
CA GLU A 24 -0.30 -1.76 -7.39
C GLU A 24 -1.71 -1.45 -7.87
N ASP A 25 -1.81 -0.40 -8.69
CA ASP A 25 -3.02 -0.11 -9.43
C ASP A 25 -3.05 -1.04 -10.64
N ALA A 26 -4.04 -1.92 -10.69
CA ALA A 26 -4.21 -2.90 -11.74
C ALA A 26 -4.89 -2.31 -13.00
N GLY A 27 -5.14 -1.00 -13.01
CA GLY A 27 -5.91 -0.32 -14.05
C GLY A 27 -7.38 -0.17 -13.66
N ASP A 28 -8.06 0.83 -14.23
CA ASP A 28 -9.49 1.10 -14.04
C ASP A 28 -9.97 1.19 -12.58
N GLY A 29 -9.06 1.58 -11.67
CA GLY A 29 -9.33 1.72 -10.25
C GLY A 29 -9.37 0.40 -9.48
N PHE A 30 -8.88 -0.70 -10.08
CA PHE A 30 -8.66 -1.96 -9.39
C PHE A 30 -7.32 -1.94 -8.65
N VAL A 31 -7.26 -2.64 -7.52
CA VAL A 31 -6.06 -2.69 -6.67
C VAL A 31 -5.67 -4.13 -6.45
N GLY A 32 -4.44 -4.47 -6.83
CA GLY A 32 -3.81 -5.75 -6.58
C GLY A 32 -2.49 -5.58 -5.85
N GLY A 33 -1.77 -6.68 -5.66
CA GLY A 33 -0.43 -6.58 -5.13
C GLY A 33 0.07 -7.83 -4.43
N TRP A 34 1.20 -7.69 -3.75
CA TRP A 34 1.89 -8.78 -3.08
C TRP A 34 1.93 -8.53 -1.58
N ILE A 35 1.70 -9.58 -0.81
CA ILE A 35 1.72 -9.57 0.65
C ILE A 35 2.76 -10.60 1.09
N ILE A 36 3.82 -10.12 1.71
CA ILE A 36 4.92 -10.93 2.24
C ILE A 36 4.81 -10.95 3.76
N SER A 37 4.60 -12.12 4.35
CA SER A 37 4.47 -12.26 5.80
C SER A 37 4.92 -13.63 6.29
N LYS A 38 5.59 -13.66 7.45
CA LYS A 38 5.89 -14.92 8.17
C LYS A 38 4.63 -15.63 8.65
N SER A 39 3.52 -14.91 8.82
CA SER A 39 2.24 -15.52 9.22
C SER A 39 1.63 -16.46 8.18
N PHE A 40 2.24 -16.58 7.01
CA PHE A 40 1.89 -17.55 5.97
C PHE A 40 2.71 -18.86 6.05
N GLU A 41 3.69 -18.95 6.93
CA GLU A 41 4.46 -20.18 7.15
C GLU A 41 3.55 -21.32 7.62
N GLY A 42 3.71 -22.51 7.02
CA GLY A 42 2.85 -23.67 7.29
C GLY A 42 1.43 -23.60 6.72
N LEU A 43 1.06 -22.50 6.05
CA LEU A 43 -0.23 -22.37 5.38
C LEU A 43 -0.13 -22.70 3.89
N ASP A 44 -1.12 -23.42 3.38
CA ASP A 44 -1.28 -23.62 1.93
C ASP A 44 -1.85 -22.37 1.23
N GLY A 45 -1.84 -22.36 -0.11
CA GLY A 45 -2.32 -21.22 -0.89
C GLY A 45 -3.78 -20.85 -0.60
N LYS A 46 -4.65 -21.84 -0.39
CA LYS A 46 -6.09 -21.62 -0.12
C LYS A 46 -6.29 -20.98 1.25
N GLN A 47 -5.55 -21.42 2.27
CA GLN A 47 -5.58 -20.87 3.62
C GLN A 47 -5.07 -19.43 3.65
N ARG A 48 -4.00 -19.13 2.93
CA ARG A 48 -3.46 -17.76 2.79
C ARG A 48 -4.47 -16.83 2.15
N GLN A 49 -5.05 -17.24 1.03
CA GLN A 49 -6.08 -16.46 0.33
C GLN A 49 -7.31 -16.24 1.23
N LYS A 50 -7.82 -17.29 1.87
CA LYS A 50 -8.95 -17.17 2.81
C LYS A 50 -8.64 -16.16 3.93
N ARG A 51 -7.43 -16.16 4.47
CA ARG A 51 -7.02 -15.20 5.51
C ARG A 51 -7.03 -13.76 5.00
N VAL A 52 -6.51 -13.53 3.79
CA VAL A 52 -6.49 -12.20 3.16
C VAL A 52 -7.91 -11.73 2.83
N TRP A 53 -8.76 -12.59 2.26
CA TRP A 53 -10.16 -12.24 1.97
C TRP A 53 -10.97 -11.95 3.24
N ASN A 54 -10.81 -12.75 4.29
CA ASN A 54 -11.44 -12.49 5.60
C ASN A 54 -11.00 -11.15 6.20
N LEU A 55 -9.78 -10.69 5.91
CA LEU A 55 -9.32 -9.37 6.33
C LEU A 55 -10.06 -8.28 5.56
N PHE A 56 -10.16 -8.42 4.24
CA PHE A 56 -10.88 -7.47 3.41
C PHE A 56 -12.37 -7.39 3.76
N ASP A 57 -13.02 -8.51 4.03
CA ASP A 57 -14.43 -8.54 4.46
C ASP A 57 -14.68 -7.79 5.79
N LYS A 58 -13.67 -7.70 6.66
CA LYS A 58 -13.78 -6.96 7.93
C LYS A 58 -13.59 -5.46 7.78
N TYR A 59 -12.83 -5.02 6.77
CA TYR A 59 -12.33 -3.64 6.71
C TYR A 59 -12.76 -2.86 5.47
N LEU A 60 -13.28 -3.53 4.44
CA LEU A 60 -13.73 -2.92 3.20
C LEU A 60 -15.23 -3.07 3.05
N ASP A 61 -15.87 -2.03 2.51
CA ASP A 61 -17.27 -2.13 2.11
C ASP A 61 -17.41 -2.96 0.82
N GLU A 62 -18.64 -3.25 0.43
CA GLU A 62 -18.93 -4.03 -0.78
C GLU A 62 -18.37 -3.36 -2.05
N LYS A 63 -18.46 -2.02 -2.13
CA LYS A 63 -17.97 -1.26 -3.29
C LYS A 63 -16.46 -1.36 -3.44
N ASP A 64 -15.71 -1.26 -2.36
CA ASP A 64 -14.25 -1.41 -2.37
C ASP A 64 -13.83 -2.84 -2.64
N ARG A 65 -14.57 -3.84 -2.15
CA ARG A 65 -14.28 -5.25 -2.42
C ARG A 65 -14.35 -5.59 -3.91
N THR A 66 -15.30 -5.00 -4.64
CA THR A 66 -15.39 -5.20 -6.10
C THR A 66 -14.20 -4.62 -6.88
N ARG A 67 -13.37 -3.79 -6.23
CA ARG A 67 -12.15 -3.22 -6.82
C ARG A 67 -10.90 -4.01 -6.47
N LEU A 68 -11.02 -5.13 -5.76
CA LEU A 68 -9.89 -5.99 -5.46
C LEU A 68 -9.55 -6.84 -6.70
N ALA A 69 -8.30 -6.78 -7.13
CA ALA A 69 -7.74 -7.64 -8.15
C ALA A 69 -6.99 -8.81 -7.48
N VAL A 70 -5.98 -9.34 -8.16
CA VAL A 70 -5.18 -10.46 -7.67
C VAL A 70 -4.23 -10.01 -6.55
N PHE A 71 -4.24 -10.76 -5.45
CA PHE A 71 -3.26 -10.64 -4.36
C PHE A 71 -2.40 -11.89 -4.27
N LEU A 72 -1.10 -11.74 -4.46
CA LEU A 72 -0.14 -12.83 -4.29
C LEU A 72 0.41 -12.82 -2.86
N THR A 73 0.53 -13.99 -2.26
CA THR A 73 0.94 -14.15 -0.86
C THR A 73 2.19 -15.02 -0.76
N PHE A 74 3.23 -14.49 -0.12
CA PHE A 74 4.52 -15.18 0.03
C PHE A 74 5.00 -15.15 1.47
N THR A 75 5.71 -16.19 1.90
CA THR A 75 6.60 -16.09 3.06
C THR A 75 7.87 -15.33 2.67
N PRO A 76 8.62 -14.76 3.64
CA PRO A 76 9.92 -14.15 3.33
C PRO A 76 10.91 -15.13 2.69
N LEU A 77 10.84 -16.42 3.06
CA LEU A 77 11.68 -17.47 2.50
C LEU A 77 11.31 -17.79 1.05
N GLU A 78 10.01 -17.95 0.75
CA GLU A 78 9.52 -18.16 -0.62
C GLU A 78 9.87 -16.97 -1.50
N LYS A 79 9.70 -15.74 -0.99
CA LYS A 79 10.12 -14.54 -1.71
C LYS A 79 11.62 -14.62 -2.05
N LYS A 80 12.47 -14.96 -1.08
CA LYS A 80 13.91 -15.04 -1.31
C LYS A 80 14.26 -16.10 -2.37
N ALA A 81 13.59 -17.24 -2.35
CA ALA A 81 13.80 -18.31 -3.31
C ALA A 81 13.32 -17.95 -4.73
N ILE A 82 12.28 -17.11 -4.86
CA ILE A 82 11.71 -16.72 -6.15
C ILE A 82 12.45 -15.51 -6.76
N PHE A 83 12.93 -14.58 -5.93
CA PHE A 83 13.48 -13.29 -6.37
C PHE A 83 14.97 -13.17 -6.05
N GLU A 84 15.74 -14.24 -6.27
CA GLU A 84 17.10 -14.47 -5.75
C GLU A 84 18.14 -13.37 -6.10
N GLU A 85 17.85 -12.42 -7.01
CA GLU A 85 18.76 -11.34 -7.43
C GLU A 85 18.33 -9.88 -7.12
N ASP A 86 17.08 -9.59 -6.76
CA ASP A 86 16.57 -8.18 -6.67
C ASP A 86 16.20 -7.70 -5.26
N PHE A 87 16.74 -8.33 -4.21
CA PHE A 87 16.37 -8.00 -2.83
C PHE A 87 16.72 -6.55 -2.43
N ASP A 88 17.89 -6.06 -2.88
CA ASP A 88 18.34 -4.71 -2.59
C ASP A 88 17.53 -3.64 -3.34
N GLU A 89 17.06 -3.95 -4.55
CA GLU A 89 16.22 -3.03 -5.33
C GLU A 89 14.80 -2.93 -4.78
N PHE A 90 14.20 -4.02 -4.31
CA PHE A 90 12.89 -4.00 -3.66
C PHE A 90 12.91 -3.21 -2.34
N GLU A 91 13.92 -3.41 -1.50
CA GLU A 91 14.08 -2.60 -0.28
C GLU A 91 14.31 -1.12 -0.62
N LYS A 92 15.15 -0.81 -1.60
CA LYS A 92 15.37 0.56 -2.08
C LYS A 92 14.10 1.18 -2.65
N PHE A 93 13.32 0.43 -3.44
CA PHE A 93 12.07 0.90 -4.03
C PHE A 93 11.01 1.17 -2.96
N SER A 94 10.84 0.24 -2.01
CA SER A 94 9.90 0.43 -0.89
C SER A 94 10.27 1.63 -0.01
N LYS A 95 11.56 1.79 0.33
CA LYS A 95 12.06 2.95 1.09
C LYS A 95 11.90 4.26 0.31
N LYS A 96 12.15 4.28 -1.00
CA LYS A 96 12.02 5.47 -1.86
C LYS A 96 10.54 5.90 -2.02
N LYS A 97 9.61 4.95 -2.12
CA LYS A 97 8.16 5.21 -2.19
C LYS A 97 7.60 5.64 -0.82
N LEU A 98 8.13 5.10 0.29
CA LEU A 98 7.79 5.55 1.66
C LEU A 98 8.24 7.01 1.93
N LEU A 99 9.39 7.43 1.40
CA LEU A 99 9.88 8.81 1.52
C LEU A 99 9.12 9.82 0.63
N SER A 100 8.49 9.37 -0.47
CA SER A 100 7.72 10.27 -1.35
C SER A 100 6.28 10.48 -0.88
N VAL A 101 5.70 9.52 -0.15
CA VAL A 101 4.35 9.65 0.45
C VAL A 101 4.37 10.55 1.69
N GLY A 102 5.52 10.71 2.36
CA GLY A 102 5.69 11.63 3.50
C GLY A 102 5.90 13.11 3.14
N LYS A 103 6.02 13.48 1.85
CA LYS A 103 6.36 14.87 1.42
C LYS A 103 5.28 15.56 0.58
N LYS A 104 4.05 15.05 0.51
CA LYS A 104 2.91 15.79 -0.06
C LYS A 104 1.99 16.36 1.01
N THR A 105 2.54 17.18 1.90
CA THR A 105 1.77 18.25 2.54
C THR A 105 1.94 19.52 1.71
N MET A 106 0.92 19.78 0.90
CA MET A 106 0.36 21.09 0.50
C MET A 106 1.27 22.05 -0.30
N PRO A 107 0.90 22.42 -1.54
CA PRO A 107 1.40 23.64 -2.15
C PRO A 107 0.82 24.84 -1.37
N VAL A 108 1.70 25.71 -0.88
CA VAL A 108 1.33 26.99 -0.26
C VAL A 108 0.55 27.81 -1.29
N GLY A 109 -0.75 27.94 -1.04
CA GLY A 109 -1.67 28.75 -1.84
C GLY A 109 -1.19 30.20 -1.86
N ARG A 110 -1.04 30.71 -3.08
CA ARG A 110 -0.71 32.10 -3.40
C ARG A 110 -2.01 32.93 -3.38
N LYS A 111 -1.95 34.11 -2.72
CA LYS A 111 -2.45 35.44 -3.17
C LYS A 111 -3.41 36.22 -2.26
N ASN A 112 -3.12 37.54 -2.26
CA ASN A 112 -3.93 38.76 -1.99
C ASN A 112 -4.01 39.20 -0.52
N GLY A 113 -3.70 40.43 -0.09
CA GLY A 113 -3.35 41.70 -0.75
C GLY A 113 -3.98 42.87 0.03
N ARG A 114 -3.20 43.90 0.42
CA ARG A 114 -3.59 45.32 0.71
C ARG A 114 -2.46 46.01 1.50
N PHE A 115 -1.75 47.00 0.94
CA PHE A 115 -2.06 48.44 0.78
C PHE A 115 -1.36 49.31 1.86
N GLY A 116 -0.63 50.34 1.40
CA GLY A 116 -0.15 51.49 2.18
C GLY A 116 1.17 51.28 2.93
N GLN A 117 2.11 52.21 3.02
CA GLN A 117 2.13 53.62 2.66
C GLN A 117 3.60 54.11 2.63
N LYS A 118 3.87 55.10 1.77
CA LYS A 118 5.10 55.90 1.74
C LYS A 118 5.31 56.70 3.04
N ARG A 119 6.55 57.22 3.16
CA ARG A 119 7.05 58.39 3.94
C ARG A 119 7.54 58.01 5.35
N ARG A 120 8.68 58.47 5.85
CA ARG A 120 9.60 59.56 5.48
C ARG A 120 11.05 59.11 5.63
#